data_AF-A0A2N7FRK4-F1
#
_entry.id   AF-A0A2N7FRK4-F1
#
_cell.length_a   1.000
_cell.length_b   1.000
_cell.length_c   1.000
_cell.angle_alpha   90.00
_cell.angle_beta   90.00
_cell.angle_gamma   90.00
#
_symmetry.space_group_name_H-M   'P 1'
#
loop_
_entity.id
_entity.type
_entity.pdbx_description
1 polymer ?
#
loop_
_entity_poly.entity_id
_entity_poly.type
_entity_poly.pdbx_seq_one_letter_code
_entity_poly.pdbx_strand_id
1 'polypeptide(L)'
;MKKLLCVLGVISLAGCSGVSHNDEVYTAHAESFNIIGFQVPGNTQDRAMELVPEGATVETIRSTNSDTSSAMGIINRIIGIEYIQVGGKKQ
;
A
#
# COMPACT_ATOMS: atom_id res chain seq x y z
N MET A 1 -17.78 -15.17 -17.96
CA MET A 1 -16.66 -15.91 -17.33
C MET A 1 -15.29 -15.32 -17.68
N LYS A 2 -14.88 -15.23 -18.95
CA LYS A 2 -13.55 -14.68 -19.33
C LYS A 2 -13.24 -13.28 -18.75
N LYS A 3 -14.20 -12.35 -18.80
CA LYS A 3 -14.04 -10.98 -18.27
C LYS A 3 -13.81 -10.93 -16.74
N LEU A 4 -14.46 -11.82 -16.00
CA LEU A 4 -14.32 -11.91 -14.54
C LEU A 4 -12.92 -12.39 -14.15
N LEU A 5 -12.35 -13.31 -14.94
CA LEU A 5 -10.98 -13.79 -14.75
C LEU A 5 -9.95 -12.66 -14.90
N CYS A 6 -10.15 -11.76 -15.87
CA CYS A 6 -9.28 -10.61 -16.07
C CYS A 6 -9.32 -9.64 -14.88
N VAL A 7 -10.50 -9.37 -14.34
CA VAL A 7 -10.66 -8.50 -13.16
C VAL A 7 -10.00 -9.12 -11.93
N LEU A 8 -10.21 -10.42 -11.69
CA LEU A 8 -9.50 -11.13 -10.62
C LEU A 8 -7.99 -11.08 -10.79
N GLY A 9 -7.49 -11.23 -12.02
CA GLY A 9 -6.06 -11.13 -12.33
C GLY A 9 -5.47 -9.78 -11.93
N VAL A 10 -6.14 -8.67 -12.29
CA VAL A 10 -5.68 -7.32 -11.93
C VAL A 10 -5.69 -7.10 -10.41
N ILE A 11 -6.74 -7.55 -9.71
CA ILE A 11 -6.83 -7.44 -8.25
C ILE A 11 -5.71 -8.25 -7.56
N SER A 12 -5.37 -9.43 -8.09
CA SER A 12 -4.32 -10.27 -7.52
C SER A 12 -2.91 -9.69 -7.64
N LEU A 13 -2.66 -8.77 -8.58
CA LEU A 13 -1.36 -8.11 -8.76
C LEU A 13 -1.12 -6.99 -7.74
N ALA A 14 -2.17 -6.42 -7.17
CA ALA A 14 -2.10 -5.27 -6.26
C ALA A 14 -2.13 -5.69 -4.78
N GLY A 15 -1.80 -6.94 -4.45
CA GLY A 15 -1.81 -7.44 -3.07
C GLY A 15 -0.43 -7.58 -2.43
N CYS A 16 0.63 -7.14 -3.11
CA CYS A 16 2.00 -7.29 -2.62
C CYS A 16 2.24 -6.46 -1.35
N SER A 17 3.08 -6.99 -0.48
CA SER A 17 3.62 -6.28 0.67
C SER A 17 4.92 -6.94 1.09
N GLY A 18 5.90 -6.15 1.51
CA GLY A 18 7.18 -6.69 1.92
C GLY A 18 8.09 -5.65 2.55
N VAL A 19 9.11 -6.14 3.24
CA VAL A 19 10.16 -5.32 3.84
C VAL A 19 11.50 -5.70 3.23
N SER A 20 12.28 -4.68 2.89
CA SER A 20 13.70 -4.82 2.56
C SER A 20 14.50 -4.08 3.63
N HIS A 21 15.58 -4.67 4.11
CA HIS A 21 16.41 -4.05 5.14
C HIS A 21 17.86 -4.51 5.06
N ASN A 22 18.74 -3.69 5.62
CA ASN A 22 20.10 -4.07 5.99
C ASN A 22 20.30 -3.77 7.49
N ASP A 23 21.56 -3.65 7.93
CA ASP A 23 21.90 -3.41 9.35
C ASP A 23 21.55 -1.99 9.81
N GLU A 24 21.40 -1.02 8.90
CA GLU A 24 21.21 0.40 9.22
C GLU A 24 19.79 0.90 8.89
N VAL A 25 19.23 0.46 7.77
CA VAL A 25 18.00 1.00 7.19
C VAL A 25 17.01 -0.09 6.81
N TYR A 26 15.73 0.28 6.80
CA TYR A 26 14.66 -0.55 6.29
C TYR A 26 13.73 0.24 5.37
N THR A 27 12.99 -0.49 4.56
CA THR A 27 11.91 0.00 3.73
C THR A 27 10.81 -1.04 3.69
N ALA A 28 9.68 -0.73 4.31
CA ALA A 28 8.46 -1.51 4.24
C ALA A 28 7.53 -0.92 3.19
N HIS A 29 6.83 -1.77 2.43
CA HIS A 29 5.81 -1.32 1.50
C HIS A 29 4.61 -2.26 1.50
N ALA A 30 3.47 -1.73 1.10
CA ALA A 30 2.27 -2.50 0.79
C ALA A 30 1.51 -1.84 -0.37
N GLU A 31 0.83 -2.68 -1.13
CA GLU A 31 -0.10 -2.29 -2.19
C GLU A 31 -1.49 -2.87 -1.92
N SER A 32 -2.52 -2.10 -2.29
CA SER A 32 -3.91 -2.56 -2.34
C SER A 32 -4.62 -1.99 -3.56
N PHE A 33 -5.63 -2.70 -4.05
CA PHE A 33 -6.57 -2.19 -5.05
C PHE A 33 -7.81 -1.60 -4.37
N ASN A 34 -8.18 -0.39 -4.77
CA ASN A 34 -9.37 0.29 -4.30
C ASN A 34 -10.56 0.01 -5.22
N ILE A 35 -11.70 -0.33 -4.62
CA ILE A 35 -13.00 -0.50 -5.28
C ILE A 35 -14.06 0.18 -4.42
N ILE A 36 -14.49 1.38 -4.81
CA ILE A 36 -15.56 2.14 -4.14
C ILE A 36 -15.29 2.26 -2.63
N GLY A 37 -14.08 2.72 -2.28
CA GLY A 37 -13.64 2.89 -0.90
C GLY A 37 -13.23 1.60 -0.18
N PHE A 38 -13.44 0.43 -0.78
CA PHE A 38 -12.97 -0.84 -0.24
C PHE A 38 -11.56 -1.16 -0.75
N GLN A 39 -10.63 -1.45 0.15
CA GLN A 39 -9.24 -1.81 -0.19
C GLN A 39 -9.06 -3.32 -0.15
N VAL A 40 -8.50 -3.91 -1.22
CA VAL A 40 -8.16 -5.32 -1.31
C VAL A 40 -6.65 -5.45 -1.47
N PRO A 41 -5.94 -6.22 -0.62
CA PRO A 41 -6.44 -7.20 0.35
C PRO A 41 -6.74 -6.63 1.76
N GLY A 42 -6.50 -5.35 2.02
CA GLY A 42 -6.78 -4.73 3.31
C GLY A 42 -6.31 -3.27 3.35
N ASN A 43 -6.34 -2.65 4.53
CA ASN A 43 -5.82 -1.28 4.67
C ASN A 43 -4.32 -1.24 4.36
N THR A 44 -3.95 -0.45 3.36
CA THR A 44 -2.57 -0.40 2.85
C THR A 44 -1.60 0.17 3.89
N GLN A 45 -2.03 1.13 4.70
CA GLN A 45 -1.19 1.78 5.71
C GLN A 45 -0.88 0.81 6.84
N ASP A 46 -1.90 0.14 7.35
CA ASP A 46 -1.77 -0.82 8.46
C ASP A 46 -0.82 -1.95 8.05
N ARG A 47 -1.02 -2.52 6.85
CA ARG A 47 -0.14 -3.57 6.31
C ARG A 47 1.30 -3.14 6.12
N ALA A 48 1.56 -1.88 5.71
CA ALA A 48 2.92 -1.37 5.61
C ALA A 48 3.55 -1.16 7.01
N MET A 49 2.76 -0.73 7.99
CA MET A 49 3.23 -0.52 9.37
C MET A 49 3.49 -1.84 10.11
N GLU A 50 2.71 -2.89 9.84
CA GLU A 50 2.95 -4.25 10.38
C GLU A 50 4.31 -4.82 9.97
N LEU A 51 4.89 -4.31 8.88
CA LEU A 51 6.19 -4.72 8.35
C LEU A 51 7.35 -3.84 8.85
N VAL A 52 7.05 -2.76 9.60
CA VAL A 52 8.08 -1.92 10.22
C VAL A 52 8.74 -2.69 11.35
N PRO A 53 10.09 -2.77 11.40
CA PRO A 53 10.78 -3.46 12.49
C PRO A 53 10.46 -2.82 13.85
N GLU A 54 10.29 -3.64 14.88
CA GLU A 54 10.05 -3.14 16.24
C GLU A 54 11.17 -2.20 16.70
N GLY A 55 10.79 -1.09 17.35
CA GLY A 55 11.73 -0.07 17.82
C GLY A 55 12.35 0.80 16.72
N ALA A 56 12.18 0.49 15.44
CA ALA A 56 12.74 1.28 14.35
C ALA A 56 12.16 2.70 14.29
N THR A 57 12.97 3.64 13.82
CA THR A 57 12.52 5.02 13.62
C THR A 57 11.89 5.14 12.23
N VAL A 58 10.70 5.75 12.13
CA VAL A 58 10.09 6.11 10.84
C VAL A 58 10.59 7.48 10.42
N GLU A 59 11.37 7.56 9.34
CA GLU A 59 11.89 8.82 8.82
C GLU A 59 11.05 9.33 7.64
N THR A 60 10.48 8.42 6.84
CA THR A 60 9.74 8.78 5.63
C THR A 60 8.48 7.92 5.47
N ILE A 61 7.41 8.55 4.97
CA ILE A 61 6.22 7.86 4.47
C ILE A 61 5.90 8.44 3.10
N ARG A 62 5.83 7.58 2.10
CA ARG A 62 5.37 7.92 0.75
C ARG A 62 4.08 7.17 0.46
N SER A 63 3.03 7.89 0.08
CA SER A 63 1.73 7.30 -0.24
C SER A 63 1.14 7.83 -1.53
N THR A 64 0.33 7.00 -2.19
CA THR A 64 -0.56 7.47 -3.27
C THR A 64 -1.63 8.40 -2.68
N ASN A 65 -2.04 9.43 -3.42
CA ASN A 65 -3.15 10.30 -3.00
C ASN A 65 -4.42 9.46 -2.81
N SER A 66 -4.92 9.43 -1.58
CA SER A 66 -6.16 8.74 -1.21
C SER A 66 -6.91 9.65 -0.22
N ASP A 67 -7.17 10.89 -0.63
CA ASP A 67 -7.91 11.90 0.12
C ASP A 67 -9.29 12.16 -0.53
N THR A 68 -10.24 12.76 0.21
CA THR A 68 -11.58 13.08 -0.32
C THR A 68 -11.70 14.54 -0.78
N SER A 69 -10.59 15.28 -0.81
CA SER A 69 -10.55 16.72 -1.09
C SER A 69 -9.95 17.05 -2.46
N SER A 70 -9.23 16.12 -3.07
CA SER A 70 -8.58 16.25 -4.37
C SER A 70 -9.24 15.34 -5.39
N ALA A 71 -9.29 15.79 -6.65
CA ALA A 71 -9.85 15.00 -7.73
C ALA A 71 -9.14 13.65 -7.88
N MET A 72 -7.81 13.64 -7.77
CA MET A 72 -7.02 12.40 -7.86
C MET A 72 -7.25 11.46 -6.68
N GLY A 73 -7.38 11.99 -5.47
CA GLY A 73 -7.70 11.19 -4.28
C GLY A 73 -9.09 10.54 -4.37
N ILE A 74 -10.09 11.29 -4.83
CA ILE A 74 -11.45 10.77 -5.05
C ILE A 74 -11.44 9.67 -6.12
N ILE A 75 -10.78 9.90 -7.26
CA ILE A 75 -10.65 8.89 -8.31
C ILE A 75 -9.98 7.63 -7.77
N ASN A 76 -8.85 7.77 -7.08
CA ASN A 76 -8.11 6.64 -6.53
C ASN A 76 -8.91 5.85 -5.47
N ARG A 77 -9.77 6.52 -4.69
CA ARG A 77 -10.69 5.85 -3.76
C ARG A 77 -11.79 5.06 -4.47
N ILE A 78 -12.29 5.53 -5.61
CA ILE A 78 -13.33 4.84 -6.37
C ILE A 78 -12.75 3.63 -7.09
N ILE A 79 -11.62 3.82 -7.77
CA ILE A 79 -10.93 2.78 -8.51
C ILE A 79 -9.46 3.16 -8.69
N GLY A 80 -8.55 2.36 -8.15
CA GLY A 80 -7.14 2.69 -8.21
C GLY A 80 -6.25 1.71 -7.46
N ILE A 81 -4.94 1.98 -7.51
CA ILE A 81 -3.93 1.23 -6.77
C ILE A 81 -3.40 2.16 -5.68
N GLU A 82 -3.61 1.76 -4.43
CA GLU A 82 -3.03 2.39 -3.27
C GLU A 82 -1.66 1.77 -3.01
N TYR A 83 -0.68 2.64 -2.78
CA TYR A 83 0.70 2.26 -2.48
C TYR A 83 1.14 3.06 -1.27
N ILE A 84 1.74 2.38 -0.29
CA ILE A 84 2.38 3.01 0.86
C ILE A 84 3.76 2.40 1.03
N GLN A 85 4.74 3.27 1.27
CA GLN A 85 6.10 2.92 1.58
C GLN A 85 6.56 3.68 2.82
N VAL A 86 7.07 2.94 3.80
CA VAL A 86 7.60 3.45 5.07
C VAL A 86 9.09 3.17 5.09
N GLY A 87 9.90 4.20 5.28
CA GLY A 87 11.35 4.10 5.30
C GLY A 87 11.94 4.71 6.57
N GLY A 88 13.05 4.15 7.03
CA GLY A 88 13.78 4.70 8.16
C GLY A 88 14.96 3.82 8.59
N LYS A 89 15.36 3.98 9.86
CA LYS A 89 16.53 3.33 10.44
C LYS A 89 16.15 2.28 11.47
N LYS A 90 16.87 1.16 11.47
CA LYS A 90 16.80 0.18 12.56
C LYS A 90 17.55 0.71 13.78
N GLN A 91 17.08 0.34 14.97
CA GLN A 91 17.81 0.57 16.22
C GLN A 91 18.98 -0.40 16.35
#